data_AF-A0A938T350-F1
#
_entry.id   AF-A0A938T350-F1
#
_cell.length_a   1.000
_cell.length_b   1.000
_cell.length_c   1.000
_cell.angle_alpha   90.00
_cell.angle_beta   90.00
_cell.angle_gamma   90.00
#
_symmetry.space_group_name_H-M   'P 1'
#
loop_
_entity.id
_entity.type
_entity.pdbx_description
1 polymer ?
#
loop_
_entity_poly.entity_id
_entity_poly.type
_entity_poly.pdbx_seq_one_letter_code
_entity_poly.pdbx_strand_id
1 'polypeptide(L)' 'MARYKGYDYTQGKFIPIHFDKQILPGTFEYTLHYLIDNEIDLSVFDLR' A
#
# COMPACT_ATOMS: atom_id res chain seq x y z
N MET A 1 1.74 27.54 -25.08
CA MET A 1 1.36 26.11 -25.18
C MET A 1 1.89 25.37 -23.97
N ALA A 2 1.15 24.41 -23.41
CA ALA A 2 1.57 23.65 -22.24
C ALA A 2 2.83 22.82 -22.53
N ARG A 3 3.84 22.91 -21.66
CA ARG A 3 5.09 22.15 -21.77
C ARG A 3 5.03 20.95 -20.82
N TYR A 4 4.66 19.78 -21.35
CA TYR A 4 4.71 18.54 -20.58
C TYR A 4 6.15 18.03 -20.49
N LYS A 5 6.59 17.66 -19.28
CA LYS A 5 7.82 16.89 -19.10
C LYS A 5 7.47 15.41 -19.20
N GLY A 6 8.27 14.65 -19.95
CA GLY A 6 8.15 13.19 -20.03
C GLY A 6 8.34 12.56 -18.64
N TYR A 7 7.62 11.47 -18.39
CA TYR A 7 7.69 10.74 -17.13
C TYR A 7 8.84 9.70 -17.21
N ASP A 8 9.88 9.89 -16.41
CA ASP A 8 10.97 8.94 -16.29
C ASP A 8 10.68 7.95 -15.14
N TYR A 9 10.51 6.68 -15.48
CA TYR A 9 10.24 5.61 -14.51
C TYR A 9 11.46 5.21 -13.67
N THR A 10 12.67 5.57 -14.09
CA THR A 10 13.90 5.32 -13.31
C THR A 10 14.05 6.31 -12.16
N GLN A 11 13.35 7.45 -12.22
CA GLN A 11 13.35 8.44 -11.17
C GLN A 11 12.49 7.96 -9.99
N GLY A 12 13.16 7.53 -8.92
CA GLY A 12 12.50 7.24 -7.65
C GLY A 12 11.76 8.46 -7.12
N LYS A 13 10.53 8.24 -6.63
CA LYS A 13 9.75 9.25 -5.92
C LYS A 13 9.50 8.77 -4.51
N PHE A 14 9.81 9.64 -3.55
CA PHE A 14 9.36 9.42 -2.19
C PHE A 14 7.93 9.96 -2.07
N ILE A 15 6.96 9.08 -2.25
CA ILE A 15 5.55 9.41 -2.09
C ILE A 15 5.18 9.06 -0.65
N PRO A 16 4.80 10.03 0.20
CA PRO A 16 4.31 9.72 1.53
C PRO A 16 3.01 8.92 1.39
N ILE A 17 2.99 7.73 1.98
CA ILE A 17 1.83 6.83 1.99
C ILE A 17 1.12 7.01 3.34
N HIS A 18 -0.15 7.41 3.27
CA HIS A 18 -1.08 7.45 4.40
C HIS A 18 -1.98 6.22 4.30
N PHE A 19 -1.56 5.12 4.92
CA PHE A 19 -2.27 3.84 4.81
C PHE A 19 -3.74 3.92 5.24
N ASP A 20 -4.03 4.67 6.29
CA ASP A 20 -5.38 4.95 6.80
C ASP A 20 -6.30 5.62 5.76
N LYS A 21 -5.72 6.44 4.87
CA LYS A 21 -6.45 7.17 3.82
C LYS A 21 -6.44 6.47 2.47
N GLN A 22 -5.63 5.43 2.31
CA GLN A 22 -5.43 4.74 1.03
C GLN A 22 -6.03 3.33 1.01
N ILE A 23 -6.12 2.68 2.17
CA ILE A 23 -6.79 1.38 2.30
C ILE A 23 -8.28 1.65 2.57
N LEU A 24 -9.02 1.89 1.48
CA LEU A 24 -10.43 2.24 1.54
C LEU A 24 -11.33 0.99 1.54
N PRO A 25 -12.42 0.95 2.33
CA PRO A 25 -13.37 -0.15 2.30
C PRO A 25 -13.88 -0.46 0.89
N GLY A 26 -14.00 -1.75 0.56
CA GLY A 26 -14.43 -2.20 -0.76
C GLY A 26 -13.33 -2.27 -1.82
N THR A 27 -12.09 -1.87 -1.48
CA THR A 27 -10.92 -2.12 -2.33
C THR A 27 -10.33 -3.51 -2.07
N PHE A 28 -9.51 -3.97 -3.03
CA PHE A 28 -8.78 -5.23 -2.87
C PHE A 28 -7.75 -5.12 -1.74
N GLU A 29 -7.05 -4.00 -1.67
CA GLU A 29 -6.05 -3.68 -0.66
C GLU A 29 -6.63 -3.71 0.75
N TYR A 30 -7.85 -3.20 0.93
CA TYR A 30 -8.57 -3.30 2.20
C TYR A 30 -8.89 -4.73 2.58
N THR A 31 -9.37 -5.54 1.63
CA THR A 31 -9.67 -6.95 1.87
C THR A 31 -8.40 -7.70 2.28
N LEU A 32 -7.29 -7.48 1.57
CA LEU A 32 -6.01 -8.11 1.87
C LEU A 32 -5.52 -7.73 3.26
N HIS A 33 -5.52 -6.43 3.60
CA HIS A 33 -5.13 -5.94 4.92
C HIS A 33 -5.99 -6.57 6.03
N TYR A 34 -7.31 -6.58 5.85
CA TYR A 34 -8.23 -7.16 6.83
C TYR A 34 -7.95 -8.64 7.07
N LEU A 35 -7.74 -9.42 6.01
CA LEU A 35 -7.45 -10.85 6.12
C LEU A 35 -6.14 -11.11 6.88
N ILE A 36 -5.07 -10.38 6.57
CA ILE A 36 -3.79 -10.55 7.25
C ILE A 36 -3.91 -10.25 8.74
N ASP A 37 -4.57 -9.14 9.11
CA ASP A 37 -4.63 -8.70 10.51
C ASP A 37 -5.61 -9.52 11.36
N ASN A 38 -6.69 -10.04 10.77
CA ASN A 38 -7.82 -10.59 11.55
C ASN A 38 -8.06 -12.08 11.32
N GLU A 39 -7.73 -12.60 10.14
CA GLU A 39 -8.13 -13.96 9.74
C GLU A 39 -6.94 -14.92 9.61
N ILE A 40 -5.72 -14.41 9.48
CA ILE A 40 -4.50 -15.22 9.36
C ILE A 40 -3.80 -15.28 10.72
N ASP A 41 -3.55 -16.51 11.20
CA ASP A 41 -2.72 -16.74 12.38
C ASP A 41 -1.24 -16.51 12.04
N LEU A 42 -0.70 -15.42 12.58
CA LEU A 42 0.70 -15.02 12.41
C LEU A 42 1.58 -15.39 13.62
N SER A 43 1.05 -16.13 14.60
CA SER A 43 1.77 -16.48 15.84
C SER A 43 3.07 -17.27 15.61
N VAL A 44 3.19 -17.94 14.47
CA VAL A 44 4.43 -18.60 14.03
C VAL A 44 5.63 -17.65 13.99
N PHE A 45 5.40 -16.35 13.81
CA PHE A 45 6.45 -15.33 13.75
C PHE A 45 6.81 -14.75 15.14
N ASP A 46 6.00 -15.00 16.17
CA ASP A 46 6.19 -14.45 17.53
C ASP A 46 7.23 -15.21 18.37
N LEU A 47 7.72 -16.36 17.89
CA LEU A 47 8.69 -17.21 18.58
C LEU A 47 10.14 -16.66 18.57
N ARG A 48 10.33 -15.34 18.58
CA ARG A 48 11.63 -14.68 18.50
C ARG A 48 12.05 -13.97 19.78
#